data_AF-A0A0S8BYC7-F1
#
_entry.id   AF-A0A0S8BYC7-F1
#
_cell.length_a   1.000
_cell.length_b   1.000
_cell.length_c   1.000
_cell.angle_alpha   90.00
_cell.angle_beta   90.00
_cell.angle_gamma   90.00
#
_symmetry.space_group_name_H-M   'P 1'
#
loop_
_entity.id
_entity.type
_entity.pdbx_description
1 polymer ?
#
loop_
_entity_poly.entity_id
_entity_poly.type
_entity_poly.pdbx_seq_one_letter_code
_entity_poly.pdbx_strand_id
1 'polypeptide(L)'
;MLVISSAPRGVSLLDLRTREVQWERPPERGAPTPPIVTERGTVIYGETQGSLFALSLSDGREIARAEGGSGFSATPSVAGDLGGALSNGGRFL
;
A
#
# COMPACT_ATOMS: atom_id res chain seq x y z
N MET A 1 4.11 -0.80 -16.39
CA MET A 1 4.05 -1.42 -15.05
C MET A 1 2.64 -1.28 -14.51
N LEU A 2 2.15 -2.27 -13.77
CA LEU A 2 0.83 -2.24 -13.15
C LEU A 2 0.97 -2.65 -11.68
N VAL A 3 0.52 -1.80 -10.76
CA VAL A 3 0.37 -2.16 -9.35
C VAL A 3 -0.98 -2.84 -9.17
N ILE A 4 -1.00 -4.00 -8.53
CA ILE A 4 -2.19 -4.81 -8.29
C ILE A 4 -2.34 -5.01 -6.78
N SER A 5 -3.53 -4.74 -6.24
CA SER A 5 -3.91 -5.09 -4.88
C SER A 5 -4.95 -6.21 -4.88
N SER A 6 -4.76 -7.21 -4.03
CA SER A 6 -5.59 -8.41 -3.96
C SER A 6 -5.65 -8.91 -2.52
N ALA A 7 -6.84 -9.22 -1.99
CA ALA A 7 -6.98 -9.78 -0.65
C ALA A 7 -6.10 -11.04 -0.40
N PRO A 8 -6.02 -12.03 -1.29
CA PRO A 8 -5.17 -13.20 -1.07
C PRO A 8 -3.67 -12.98 -1.29
N ARG A 9 -3.27 -12.02 -2.15
CA ARG A 9 -1.86 -11.84 -2.57
C ARG A 9 -1.19 -10.58 -2.05
N GLY A 10 -1.95 -9.66 -1.49
CA GLY A 10 -1.47 -8.36 -1.04
C GLY A 10 -1.24 -7.43 -2.23
N VAL A 11 -0.07 -6.78 -2.28
CA VAL A 11 0.27 -5.80 -3.32
C VAL A 11 1.41 -6.33 -4.18
N SER A 12 1.30 -6.23 -5.51
CA SER A 12 2.36 -6.65 -6.44
C SER A 12 2.56 -5.67 -7.59
N LEU A 13 3.75 -5.72 -8.19
CA LEU A 13 4.07 -4.99 -9.41
C LEU A 13 4.25 -5.96 -10.57
N LEU A 14 3.45 -5.78 -11.62
CA LEU A 14 3.47 -6.55 -12.85
C LEU A 14 4.11 -5.74 -13.99
N ASP A 15 5.08 -6.34 -14.69
CA ASP A 15 5.50 -5.85 -15.99
C ASP A 15 4.46 -6.24 -17.04
N LEU A 16 3.85 -5.25 -17.69
CA LEU A 16 2.81 -5.47 -18.70
C LEU A 16 3.35 -6.01 -20.04
N ARG A 17 4.64 -5.81 -20.33
CA ARG A 17 5.30 -6.31 -21.54
C ARG A 17 5.64 -7.78 -21.38
N THR A 18 6.25 -8.18 -20.27
CA THR A 18 6.68 -9.57 -20.04
C THR A 18 5.60 -10.42 -19.36
N ARG A 19 4.62 -9.78 -18.70
CA ARG A 19 3.62 -10.41 -17.82
C ARG A 19 4.21 -11.08 -16.58
N GLU A 20 5.40 -10.65 -16.18
CA GLU A 20 6.08 -11.17 -15.00
C GLU A 20 5.87 -10.25 -13.79
N VAL A 21 5.67 -10.87 -12.63
CA VAL A 21 5.62 -10.17 -11.35
C VAL A 21 7.05 -9.81 -10.94
N GLN A 22 7.34 -8.52 -10.88
CA GLN A 22 8.65 -7.99 -10.48
C GLN A 22 8.86 -8.15 -8.97
N TRP A 23 7.82 -7.89 -8.20
CA TRP A 23 7.78 -8.15 -6.76
C TRP A 23 6.34 -8.33 -6.29
N GLU A 24 6.18 -9.03 -5.16
CA GLU A 24 4.92 -9.21 -4.46
C GLU A 24 5.15 -9.06 -2.95
N ARG A 25 4.22 -8.37 -2.29
CA ARG A 25 4.16 -8.22 -0.85
C ARG A 25 2.86 -8.85 -0.34
N PRO A 26 2.94 -10.04 0.27
CA PRO A 26 1.78 -10.67 0.91
C PRO A 26 1.21 -9.77 2.01
N PRO A 27 -0.11 -9.81 2.23
CA PRO A 27 -0.73 -9.00 3.27
C PRO A 27 -0.31 -9.53 4.64
N GLU A 28 -0.17 -8.64 5.61
CA GLU A 28 0.13 -9.05 6.99
C GLU A 28 -1.15 -9.36 7.76
N ARG A 29 -2.16 -8.49 7.66
CA ARG A 29 -3.43 -8.59 8.40
C ARG A 29 -4.60 -7.95 7.64
N GLY A 30 -5.44 -8.81 7.09
CA GLY A 30 -6.63 -8.38 6.34
C GLY A 30 -6.32 -8.13 4.86
N ALA A 31 -7.16 -7.34 4.20
CA ALA A 31 -7.02 -7.04 2.78
C ALA A 31 -6.35 -5.68 2.58
N PRO A 32 -5.54 -5.49 1.52
CA PRO A 32 -5.02 -4.18 1.18
C PRO A 32 -6.15 -3.26 0.69
N THR A 33 -6.09 -1.99 1.08
CA THR A 33 -6.88 -0.92 0.47
C THR A 33 -6.41 -0.68 -0.98
N PRO A 34 -7.18 0.07 -1.80
CA PRO A 34 -6.65 0.58 -3.07
C PRO A 34 -5.31 1.30 -2.82
N PRO A 35 -4.23 0.94 -3.52
CA PRO A 35 -2.94 1.59 -3.37
C PRO A 35 -2.91 2.88 -4.17
N ILE A 36 -2.11 3.84 -3.71
CA ILE A 36 -1.68 4.99 -4.51
C ILE A 36 -0.19 4.88 -4.81
N VAL A 37 0.25 5.47 -5.92
CA VAL A 37 1.66 5.54 -6.30
C VAL A 37 2.05 7.00 -6.43
N THR A 38 3.08 7.42 -5.70
CA THR A 38 3.58 8.79 -5.73
C THR A 38 4.54 9.02 -6.90
N GLU A 39 4.77 10.27 -7.28
CA GLU A 39 5.75 10.64 -8.30
C GLU A 39 7.19 10.24 -7.91
N ARG A 40 7.48 10.12 -6.61
CA ARG A 40 8.78 9.68 -6.07
C ARG A 40 8.95 8.14 -6.10
N GLY A 41 7.96 7.40 -6.61
CA GLY A 41 8.03 5.94 -6.67
C GLY A 41 7.76 5.26 -5.34
N THR A 42 6.84 5.81 -4.53
CA THR A 42 6.36 5.16 -3.30
C THR A 42 4.95 4.62 -3.52
N VAL A 43 4.72 3.35 -3.17
CA VAL A 43 3.39 2.73 -3.15
C VAL A 43 2.85 2.84 -1.72
N ILE A 44 1.70 3.49 -1.53
CA ILE A 44 1.07 3.64 -0.22
C ILE A 44 -0.25 2.88 -0.21
N TYR A 45 -0.45 2.02 0.77
CA TYR A 45 -1.69 1.27 0.99
C TYR A 45 -1.87 0.96 2.48
N GLY A 46 -3.11 0.86 2.93
CA GLY A 46 -3.43 0.35 4.26
C GLY A 46 -3.90 -1.10 4.21
N GLU A 47 -3.94 -1.76 5.35
CA GLU A 47 -4.60 -3.06 5.49
C GLU A 47 -5.80 -2.97 6.44
N THR A 48 -6.89 -3.69 6.11
CA THR A 48 -8.16 -3.58 6.85
C THR A 48 -8.09 -3.97 8.32
N GLN A 49 -7.09 -4.76 8.72
CA GLN A 49 -6.84 -5.16 10.11
C GLN A 49 -5.38 -4.92 10.53
N GLY A 50 -4.65 -4.07 9.78
CA GLY A 50 -3.22 -3.90 9.92
C GLY A 50 -2.74 -2.45 9.87
N SER A 51 -1.55 -2.27 9.33
CA SER A 51 -0.84 -0.98 9.30
C SER A 51 -1.14 -0.22 8.01
N LEU A 52 -0.73 1.05 7.98
CA LEU A 52 -0.53 1.82 6.75
C LEU A 52 0.92 1.63 6.32
N PHE A 53 1.12 1.22 5.07
CA PHE A 53 2.43 0.87 4.53
C PHE A 53 2.84 1.85 3.44
N ALA A 54 4.14 2.14 3.39
CA ALA A 54 4.80 2.78 2.28
C ALA A 54 5.88 1.83 1.75
N LEU A 55 5.77 1.42 0.49
CA LEU A 55 6.73 0.54 -0.18
C LEU A 55 7.48 1.29 -1.28
N SER A 56 8.71 0.88 -1.54
CA SER A 56 9.47 1.25 -2.72
C SER A 56 8.86 0.60 -3.96
N LEU A 57 8.53 1.40 -4.98
CA LEU A 57 7.97 0.89 -6.23
C LEU A 57 8.98 0.00 -6.99
N SER A 58 10.28 0.22 -6.84
CA SER A 58 11.28 -0.51 -7.64
C SER A 58 11.47 -1.95 -7.18
N ASP A 59 11.38 -2.23 -5.88
CA ASP A 59 11.72 -3.52 -5.29
C ASP A 59 10.71 -4.05 -4.26
N GLY A 60 9.61 -3.33 -4.03
CA GLY A 60 8.55 -3.73 -3.10
C GLY A 60 8.95 -3.71 -1.63
N ARG A 61 10.14 -3.21 -1.31
CA ARG A 61 10.62 -3.14 0.08
C ARG A 61 9.88 -2.07 0.85
N GLU A 62 9.59 -2.36 2.11
CA GLU A 62 9.00 -1.39 3.03
C GLU A 62 9.97 -0.24 3.28
N ILE A 63 9.50 0.99 3.02
CA ILE A 63 10.17 2.24 3.35
C ILE A 63 9.78 2.67 4.76
N ALA A 64 8.49 2.58 5.07
CA ALA A 64 7.94 2.98 6.36
C ALA A 64 6.58 2.30 6.60
N ARG A 65 6.15 2.32 7.87
CA ARG A 65 4.78 1.98 8.26
C ARG A 65 4.27 2.86 9.40
N ALA A 66 2.95 2.98 9.48
CA ALA A 66 2.25 3.62 10.59
C ALA A 66 1.18 2.68 11.16
N GLU A 67 1.18 2.51 12.48
CA GLU A 67 0.20 1.68 13.17
C GLU A 67 -1.11 2.44 13.40
N GLY A 68 -2.20 1.96 12.80
CA GLY A 68 -3.54 2.53 12.95
C GLY A 68 -4.30 2.05 14.19
N GLY A 69 -3.86 0.93 14.80
CA GLY A 69 -4.51 0.23 15.91
C GLY A 69 -5.81 -0.50 15.53
N SER A 70 -6.55 0.02 14.55
CA SER A 70 -7.86 -0.46 14.11
C SER A 70 -7.90 -0.95 12.66
N GLY A 71 -6.78 -0.95 11.96
CA GLY A 71 -6.74 -1.12 10.51
C GLY A 71 -7.21 0.10 9.72
N PHE A 72 -7.20 -0.04 8.40
CA PHE A 72 -7.52 1.00 7.42
C PHE A 72 -8.47 0.46 6.35
N SER A 73 -9.60 1.15 6.16
CA SER A 73 -10.51 0.89 5.04
C SER A 73 -10.55 2.06 4.04
N ALA A 74 -10.09 3.23 4.47
CA ALA A 74 -10.00 4.41 3.61
C ALA A 74 -8.87 4.25 2.58
N THR A 75 -9.08 4.78 1.39
CA THR A 75 -7.99 4.90 0.40
C THR A 75 -7.02 5.98 0.88
N PRO A 76 -5.69 5.72 0.88
CA PRO A 76 -4.71 6.74 1.21
C PRO A 76 -4.74 7.92 0.24
N SER A 77 -4.22 9.06 0.68
CA SER A 77 -4.14 10.29 -0.10
C SER A 77 -2.76 10.94 0.07
N VAL A 78 -2.32 11.71 -0.93
CA VAL A 78 -1.05 12.43 -0.90
C VAL A 78 -1.26 13.88 -1.34
N ALA A 79 -0.63 14.80 -0.63
CA ALA A 79 -0.55 16.22 -0.95
C ALA A 79 0.88 16.73 -0.71
N GLY A 80 1.61 16.99 -1.79
CA GLY A 80 3.04 17.35 -1.71
C GLY A 80 3.85 16.21 -1.10
N ASP A 81 4.57 16.50 -0.02
CA ASP A 81 5.37 15.51 0.72
C ASP A 81 4.60 14.84 1.88
N LEU A 82 3.30 15.15 2.04
CA LEU A 82 2.43 14.53 3.06
C LEU A 82 1.59 13.43 2.41
N GLY A 83 1.69 12.21 2.92
CA GLY A 83 0.83 11.08 2.56
C GLY A 83 0.19 10.49 3.80
N GLY A 84 -1.07 10.08 3.70
CA GLY A 84 -1.77 9.54 4.86
C GLY A 84 -3.14 8.93 4.57
N ALA A 85 -3.72 8.30 5.58
CA ALA A 85 -5.04 7.67 5.52
C ALA A 85 -5.77 7.78 6.86
N LEU A 86 -7.11 7.82 6.80
CA LEU A 86 -7.95 7.71 7.99
C LEU A 86 -8.04 6.24 8.44
N SER A 87 -7.64 5.95 9.68
CA SER A 87 -7.83 4.63 10.28
C SER A 87 -9.30 4.37 10.59
N ASN A 88 -9.67 3.09 10.72
CA ASN A 88 -11.04 2.69 11.11
C ASN A 88 -11.46 3.24 12.49
N GLY A 89 -10.50 3.61 13.34
CA GLY A 89 -10.71 4.23 14.65
C GLY A 89 -10.77 5.77 14.61
N GLY A 90 -10.77 6.38 13.42
CA GLY A 90 -10.97 7.82 13.25
C GLY A 90 -9.72 8.68 13.40
N ARG A 91 -8.51 8.09 13.34
CA ARG A 91 -7.25 8.84 13.38
C ARG A 91 -6.67 8.98 11.97
N PHE A 92 -6.34 10.20 11.55
CA PHE A 92 -5.55 10.42 10.34
C PHE A 92 -4.06 10.21 10.66
N LEU A 93 -3.40 9.38 9.86
CA LEU A 93 -1.99 9.01 10.00
C LEU A 93 -1.25 9.23 8.69
#